data_AF-A0A1Y3AMF2-F1
#
_entry.id   AF-A0A1Y3AMF2-F1
#
_cell.length_a   1.000
_cell.length_b   1.000
_cell.length_c   1.000
_cell.angle_alpha   90.00
_cell.angle_beta   90.00
_cell.angle_gamma   90.00
#
_symmetry.space_group_name_H-M   'P 1'
#
loop_
_entity.id
_entity.type
_entity.pdbx_description
1 polymer ?
#
loop_
_entity_poly.entity_id
_entity_poly.type
_entity_poly.pdbx_seq_one_letter_code
_entity_poly.pdbx_strand_id
1 'polypeptide(L)'
;MVCAHRYVLKGSDFRWGNGICYSLTQFLDYSRTYEPCRGRVVNLAHEQFGFCQAGTSGEITKNFEILIGSPGPYTWRGTVFSNNIR
;
A
#
# COMPACT_ATOMS: atom_id res chain seq x y z
N MET A 1 -7.91 4.49 -9.66
CA MET A 1 -7.15 4.30 -8.40
C MET A 1 -6.05 5.34 -8.36
N VAL A 2 -5.75 5.88 -7.18
CA VAL A 2 -4.61 6.76 -6.94
C VAL A 2 -3.91 6.35 -5.66
N CYS A 3 -2.59 6.57 -5.57
CA CYS A 3 -1.79 6.17 -4.43
C CYS A 3 -0.81 7.26 -3.98
N ALA A 4 -0.49 7.26 -2.69
CA ALA A 4 0.57 8.04 -2.09
C ALA A 4 1.58 7.09 -1.43
N HIS A 5 2.51 6.56 -2.22
CA HIS A 5 3.49 5.56 -1.77
C HIS A 5 4.47 6.06 -0.70
N ARG A 6 4.60 7.38 -0.53
CA ARG A 6 5.38 8.01 0.55
C ARG A 6 4.54 8.42 1.76
N TYR A 7 3.28 8.00 1.83
CA TYR A 7 2.44 8.22 3.00
C TYR A 7 3.07 7.55 4.23
N VAL A 8 3.15 8.31 5.32
CA VAL A 8 3.83 7.94 6.54
C VAL A 8 2.82 7.74 7.66
N LEU A 9 2.87 6.58 8.31
CA LEU A 9 2.26 6.36 9.61
C LEU A 9 3.29 6.69 10.70
N LYS A 10 2.97 7.63 11.59
CA LYS A 10 3.88 8.05 12.67
C LYS A 10 3.19 7.96 14.02
N GLY A 11 3.95 7.60 15.05
CA GLY A 11 3.57 7.67 16.47
C GLY A 11 4.57 8.53 17.25
N SER A 12 4.63 8.36 18.56
CA SER A 12 5.63 9.03 19.41
C SER A 12 7.06 8.71 18.98
N ASP A 13 7.33 7.41 18.76
CA ASP A 13 8.69 6.89 18.63
C ASP A 13 8.93 6.15 17.30
N PHE A 14 8.00 6.29 16.34
CA PHE A 14 8.10 5.59 15.07
C PHE A 14 7.61 6.41 13.88
N ARG A 15 8.17 6.09 12.70
CA ARG A 15 7.83 6.69 11.42
C ARG A 15 7.93 5.65 10.31
N TRP A 16 6.81 5.05 9.93
CA TRP A 16 6.73 3.99 8.94
C TRP A 16 6.25 4.49 7.58
N GLY A 17 7.00 4.17 6.53
CA GLY A 17 6.63 4.47 5.16
C GLY A 17 5.67 3.41 4.62
N ASN A 18 4.41 3.42 5.06
CA ASN A 18 3.44 2.39 4.69
C ASN A 18 2.97 2.51 3.24
N GLY A 19 2.77 3.74 2.76
CA GLY A 19 1.97 3.99 1.57
C GLY A 19 0.47 3.81 1.82
N ILE A 20 -0.35 4.39 0.94
CA ILE A 20 -1.82 4.31 0.97
C ILE A 20 -2.36 4.48 -0.44
N CYS A 21 -3.46 3.79 -0.75
CA CYS A 21 -4.15 3.91 -2.04
C CYS A 21 -5.65 4.13 -1.85
N TYR A 22 -6.28 4.71 -2.85
CA TYR A 22 -7.71 4.98 -2.89
C TYR A 22 -8.30 4.52 -4.24
N SER A 23 -9.45 3.84 -4.19
CA SER A 23 -10.30 3.63 -5.36
C SER A 23 -11.36 4.72 -5.45
N LEU A 24 -11.71 5.06 -6.69
CA LEU A 24 -12.83 5.93 -7.00
C LEU A 24 -13.85 5.15 -7.82
N THR A 25 -15.11 5.56 -7.75
CA THR A 25 -16.14 5.09 -8.68
C THR A 25 -15.86 5.63 -10.09
N GLN A 26 -16.61 5.15 -11.08
CA GLN A 26 -16.55 5.69 -12.44
C GLN A 26 -17.01 7.16 -12.53
N PHE A 27 -17.66 7.68 -11.48
CA PHE A 27 -18.07 9.08 -11.35
C PHE A 27 -17.11 9.90 -10.50
N LEU A 28 -15.93 9.37 -10.20
CA LEU A 28 -14.86 10.00 -9.41
C LEU A 28 -15.19 10.18 -7.92
N ASP A 29 -16.28 9.57 -7.43
CA ASP A 29 -16.56 9.54 -5.99
C ASP A 29 -15.57 8.63 -5.27
N TYR A 30 -15.22 8.99 -4.04
CA TYR A 30 -14.47 8.11 -3.15
C TYR A 30 -15.21 6.78 -2.97
N SER A 31 -14.49 5.66 -3.17
CA SER A 31 -15.04 4.31 -3.01
C SER A 31 -14.43 3.59 -1.81
N ARG A 32 -13.12 3.36 -1.81
CA ARG A 32 -12.45 2.58 -0.75
C ARG A 32 -11.00 3.01 -0.55
N THR A 33 -10.52 2.89 0.68
CA THR A 33 -9.11 3.01 1.05
C THR A 33 -8.43 1.63 1.09
N TYR A 34 -7.21 1.54 0.56
CA TYR A 34 -6.35 0.35 0.58
C TYR A 34 -5.05 0.67 1.31
N GLU A 35 -4.86 0.05 2.47
CA GLU A 35 -3.66 0.16 3.31
C GLU A 35 -3.05 -1.23 3.55
N PRO A 36 -2.51 -1.90 2.52
CA PRO A 36 -2.12 -3.31 2.63
C PRO A 36 -1.00 -3.57 3.65
N CYS A 37 -0.26 -2.53 4.05
CA CYS A 37 0.82 -2.59 5.02
C CYS A 37 0.45 -2.13 6.44
N ARG A 38 -0.77 -1.61 6.64
CA ARG A 38 -1.24 -1.23 7.98
C ARG A 38 -1.48 -2.48 8.82
N GLY A 39 -1.00 -2.46 10.06
CA GLY A 39 -1.15 -3.56 11.02
C GLY A 39 -0.23 -4.76 10.79
N ARG A 40 0.68 -4.70 9.81
CA ARG A 40 1.71 -5.74 9.63
C ARG A 40 2.85 -5.56 10.63
N VAL A 41 3.67 -6.61 10.79
CA VAL A 41 4.88 -6.57 11.61
C VAL A 41 5.88 -5.54 11.07
N VAL A 42 6.39 -4.71 11.98
CA VAL A 42 7.30 -3.59 11.69
C VAL A 42 8.45 -3.50 12.70
N ASN A 43 8.55 -4.43 13.64
CA ASN A 43 9.55 -4.37 14.71
C ASN A 43 10.99 -4.48 14.18
N LEU A 44 11.18 -5.04 12.98
CA LEU A 44 12.46 -5.06 12.28
C LEU A 44 12.51 -4.08 11.09
N ALA A 45 11.65 -3.05 11.11
CA ALA A 45 11.61 -1.95 10.15
C ALA A 45 11.67 -2.40 8.68
N HIS A 46 12.79 -2.15 7.98
CA HIS A 46 12.99 -2.45 6.56
C HIS A 46 13.11 -3.95 6.25
N GLU A 47 13.50 -4.78 7.22
CA GLU A 47 13.52 -6.25 7.06
C GLU A 47 12.09 -6.84 7.05
N GLN A 48 11.09 -6.04 7.44
CA GLN A 48 9.66 -6.37 7.40
C GLN A 48 8.88 -5.27 6.64
N PHE A 49 7.72 -4.82 7.13
CA PHE A 49 6.84 -3.90 6.41
C PHE A 49 6.97 -2.42 6.82
N GLY A 50 7.94 -2.06 7.66
CA GLY A 50 8.08 -0.69 8.19
C GLY A 50 8.35 0.37 7.13
N PHE A 51 8.91 -0.03 5.98
CA PHE A 51 9.11 0.84 4.81
C PHE A 51 8.44 0.28 3.56
N CYS A 52 7.26 -0.31 3.72
CA CYS A 52 6.55 -0.97 2.64
C CYS A 52 6.40 -0.15 1.34
N GLN A 53 6.02 1.13 1.44
CA GLN A 53 5.81 2.04 0.31
C GLN A 53 4.81 1.49 -0.73
N ALA A 54 3.73 0.88 -0.25
CA ALA A 54 2.68 0.35 -1.12
C ALA A 54 2.06 1.46 -1.98
N GLY A 55 1.85 1.15 -3.27
CA GLY A 55 1.27 2.07 -4.23
C GLY A 55 2.30 2.85 -5.04
N THR A 56 3.56 2.41 -5.06
CA THR A 56 4.57 2.93 -6.00
C THR A 56 4.18 2.62 -7.44
N SER A 57 3.57 1.44 -7.65
CA SER A 57 2.90 1.04 -8.88
C SER A 57 1.56 0.39 -8.54
N GLY A 58 0.64 0.36 -9.51
CA GLY A 58 -0.62 -0.35 -9.35
C GLY A 58 -1.33 -0.56 -10.68
N GLU A 59 -2.16 -1.60 -10.73
CA GLU A 59 -2.95 -1.98 -11.90
C GLU A 59 -4.33 -2.47 -11.46
N ILE A 60 -5.34 -2.18 -12.28
CA ILE A 60 -6.67 -2.78 -12.16
C ILE A 60 -6.85 -3.74 -13.32
N THR A 61 -6.99 -5.03 -13.03
CA THR A 61 -7.14 -6.07 -14.04
C THR A 61 -8.56 -6.09 -14.61
N LYS A 62 -8.74 -6.78 -15.75
CA LYS A 62 -10.06 -7.00 -16.36
C LYS A 62 -11.04 -7.77 -15.44
N ASN A 63 -10.51 -8.51 -14.46
CA ASN A 63 -11.30 -9.32 -13.53
C ASN A 63 -11.64 -8.58 -12.23
N PHE A 64 -11.50 -7.25 -12.21
CA PHE A 64 -11.74 -6.44 -11.01
C PHE A 64 -10.83 -6.82 -9.84
N GLU A 65 -9.58 -7.17 -10.16
CA GLU A 65 -8.52 -7.28 -9.15
C GLU A 65 -7.65 -6.02 -9.19
N ILE A 66 -7.25 -5.59 -8.01
CA ILE A 66 -6.29 -4.53 -7.78
C ILE A 66 -4.96 -5.19 -7.44
N LEU A 67 -3.93 -4.83 -8.19
CA LEU A 67 -2.54 -5.14 -7.87
C LEU A 67 -1.85 -3.87 -7.36
N ILE A 68 -1.18 -3.95 -6.21
CA ILE A 68 -0.44 -2.83 -5.60
C ILE A 68 1.01 -3.25 -5.40
N GLY A 69 1.92 -2.59 -6.12
CA GLY A 69 3.36 -2.78 -5.97
C GLY A 69 3.89 -2.09 -4.71
N SER A 70 4.80 -2.78 -4.03
CA SER A 70 5.37 -2.37 -2.74
C SER A 70 6.85 -2.69 -2.73
N PRO A 71 7.75 -1.75 -3.08
CA PRO A 71 9.16 -2.04 -3.26
C PRO A 71 9.94 -2.24 -1.95
N GLY A 72 9.50 -1.68 -0.82
CA GLY A 72 10.36 -1.58 0.35
C GLY A 72 10.40 -2.75 1.35
N PRO A 73 9.45 -3.71 1.42
CA PRO A 73 9.57 -4.81 2.36
C PRO A 73 10.77 -5.71 2.10
N TYR A 74 11.24 -6.38 3.17
CA TYR A 74 12.31 -7.38 3.12
C TYR A 74 13.61 -6.83 2.53
N THR A 75 14.07 -5.70 3.04
CA THR A 75 15.28 -4.99 2.60
C THR A 75 15.19 -4.66 1.11
N TRP A 76 14.11 -3.98 0.73
CA TRP A 76 13.83 -3.52 -0.64
C TRP A 76 13.77 -4.61 -1.71
N ARG A 77 13.56 -5.88 -1.31
CA ARG A 77 13.24 -6.95 -2.27
C ARG A 77 11.87 -6.74 -2.90
N GLY A 78 10.95 -6.17 -2.14
CA GLY A 78 9.61 -5.81 -2.60
C GLY A 78 8.62 -6.98 -2.59
N THR A 79 7.36 -6.64 -2.84
CA THR A 79 6.24 -7.57 -2.94
C THR A 79 5.09 -6.92 -3.73
N VAL A 80 4.05 -7.70 -4.01
CA VAL A 80 2.82 -7.26 -4.66
C VAL A 80 1.63 -7.70 -3.80
N PHE A 81 0.70 -6.78 -3.56
CA PHE A 81 -0.57 -7.09 -2.91
C PHE A 81 -1.67 -7.21 -3.96
N SER A 82 -2.53 -8.21 -3.81
CA SER A 82 -3.75 -8.35 -4.61
C SER A 82 -4.99 -8.19 -3.73
N ASN A 83 -6.02 -7.53 -4.24
CA ASN A 83 -7.33 -7.43 -3.59
C ASN A 83 -8.46 -7.29 -4.62
N ASN A 84 -9.68 -7.69 -4.27
CA ASN A 84 -10.84 -7.52 -5.15
C ASN A 84 -11.51 -6.15 -4.93
N ILE A 85 -12.03 -5.54 -6.01
CA ILE A 85 -12.79 -4.27 -5.96
C ILE A 85 -14.31 -4.46 -5.97
N ARG A 86 -14.80 -5.67 -6.26
CA ARG A 86 -16.22 -6.03 -6.18
C ARG A 86 -16.54 -6.73 -4.86
#